data_AF-A0A1S8WH62-F1
#
_entry.id   AF-A0A1S8WH62-F1
#
_cell.length_a   1.000
_cell.length_b   1.000
_cell.length_c   1.000
_cell.angle_alpha   90.00
_cell.angle_beta   90.00
_cell.angle_gamma   90.00
#
_symmetry.space_group_name_H-M   'P 1'
#
loop_
_entity.id
_entity.type
_entity.pdbx_description
1 polymer ?
#
loop_
_entity_poly.entity_id
_entity_poly.type
_entity_poly.pdbx_seq_one_letter_code
_entity_poly.pdbx_strand_id
1 'polypeptide(L)'
;SNAAIVSQLKIRSAVCETLCELSREEFTAQQIVRENGIYLLGKHLLIRSIGSSGETQIESTFPDIIVTEVDRSEHTLSSEKPAVQLNAVQFLQVFRTFRRLAQLERHRRMLKSLLPATLLAELLGLNAFTEDEVNYQRLVDWMSCLSEEDQSRLLRGVRACDLDQPPVQWIREYAVSELLGTGAFGQVYKARKETKSGQPQVYAIKE
;
A
#
# COMPACT_ATOMS: atom_id res chain seq x y z
N SER A 1 -9.19 7.48 22.57
CA SER A 1 -8.15 7.63 23.61
C SER A 1 -6.81 7.14 23.06
N ASN A 2 -5.67 7.69 23.52
CA ASN A 2 -4.33 7.25 23.09
C ASN A 2 -4.12 5.73 23.23
N ALA A 3 -4.72 5.11 24.25
CA ALA A 3 -4.67 3.66 24.45
C ALA A 3 -5.30 2.84 23.31
N ALA A 4 -6.44 3.30 22.77
CA ALA A 4 -7.12 2.63 21.65
C ALA A 4 -6.32 2.74 20.34
N ILE A 5 -5.60 3.84 20.14
CA ILE A 5 -4.72 4.04 18.97
C ILE A 5 -3.52 3.10 19.07
N VAL A 6 -2.87 3.04 20.24
CA VAL A 6 -1.73 2.15 20.48
C VAL A 6 -2.12 0.68 20.33
N SER A 7 -3.30 0.27 20.79
CA SER A 7 -3.77 -1.11 20.59
C SER A 7 -4.01 -1.43 19.12
N GLN A 8 -4.59 -0.51 18.34
CA GLN A 8 -4.73 -0.68 16.89
C GLN A 8 -3.37 -0.77 16.19
N LEU A 9 -2.40 0.06 16.54
CA LEU A 9 -1.03 0.00 15.98
C LEU A 9 -0.36 -1.34 16.29
N LYS A 10 -0.52 -1.88 17.50
CA LYS A 10 -0.02 -3.22 17.86
C LYS A 10 -0.63 -4.32 16.99
N ILE A 11 -1.95 -4.30 16.80
CA ILE A 11 -2.63 -5.28 15.95
C ILE A 11 -2.11 -5.19 14.51
N ARG A 12 -1.98 -3.97 13.97
CA ARG A 12 -1.47 -3.75 12.61
C ARG A 12 -0.03 -4.25 12.45
N SER A 13 0.83 -3.98 13.43
CA SER A 13 2.20 -4.50 13.45
C SER A 13 2.24 -6.02 13.44
N ALA A 14 1.44 -6.68 14.30
CA ALA A 14 1.37 -8.14 14.38
C ALA A 14 0.84 -8.77 13.07
N VAL A 15 -0.14 -8.13 12.42
CA VAL A 15 -0.64 -8.57 11.10
C VAL A 15 0.45 -8.45 10.04
N CYS A 16 1.17 -7.33 9.98
CA CYS A 16 2.24 -7.14 9.00
C CYS A 16 3.40 -8.13 9.23
N GLU A 17 3.74 -8.42 10.48
CA GLU A 17 4.71 -9.46 10.84
C GLU A 17 4.26 -10.85 10.40
N THR A 18 3.00 -11.21 10.64
CA THR A 18 2.43 -12.50 10.21
C THR A 18 2.44 -12.63 8.68
N LEU A 19 2.01 -11.59 7.95
CA LEU A 19 2.04 -11.57 6.48
C LEU A 19 3.46 -11.65 5.93
N CYS A 20 4.41 -10.97 6.59
CA CYS A 20 5.82 -11.05 6.26
C CYS A 20 6.31 -12.50 6.39
N GLU A 21 6.07 -13.16 7.52
CA GLU A 21 6.45 -14.56 7.72
C GLU A 21 5.78 -15.50 6.72
N LEU A 22 4.47 -15.33 6.48
CA LEU A 22 3.75 -16.13 5.48
C LEU A 22 4.33 -15.95 4.09
N SER A 23 4.76 -14.74 3.69
CA SER A 23 5.33 -14.48 2.36
C SER A 23 6.66 -15.21 2.06
N ARG A 24 7.23 -15.95 3.02
CA ARG A 24 8.39 -16.82 2.80
C ARG A 24 8.06 -18.01 1.90
N GLU A 25 6.82 -18.50 1.95
CA GLU A 25 6.36 -19.58 1.09
C GLU A 25 5.76 -19.03 -0.21
N GLU A 26 6.02 -19.69 -1.34
CA GLU A 26 5.54 -19.20 -2.64
C GLU A 26 4.01 -19.24 -2.75
N PHE A 27 3.38 -20.31 -2.23
CA PHE A 27 1.93 -20.48 -2.30
C PHE A 27 1.19 -19.36 -1.56
N THR A 28 1.56 -19.09 -0.32
CA THR A 28 1.01 -18.01 0.50
C THR A 28 1.35 -16.64 -0.09
N ALA A 29 2.55 -16.43 -0.62
CA ALA A 29 2.91 -15.20 -1.33
C ALA A 29 1.99 -14.96 -2.53
N GLN A 30 1.64 -16.01 -3.29
CA GLN A 30 0.67 -15.91 -4.37
C GLN A 30 -0.74 -15.59 -3.86
N GLN A 31 -1.16 -16.18 -2.72
CA GLN A 31 -2.46 -15.87 -2.11
C GLN A 31 -2.52 -14.41 -1.63
N ILE A 32 -1.47 -13.91 -0.97
CA ILE A 32 -1.38 -12.51 -0.53
C ILE A 32 -1.63 -11.58 -1.72
N VAL A 33 -1.05 -11.85 -2.88
CA VAL A 33 -1.27 -10.96 -4.04
C VAL A 33 -2.65 -11.13 -4.66
N ARG A 34 -3.19 -12.35 -4.70
CA ARG A 34 -4.56 -12.60 -5.21
C ARG A 34 -5.62 -11.89 -4.36
N GLU A 35 -5.45 -11.92 -3.04
CA GLU A 35 -6.40 -11.39 -2.05
C GLU A 35 -6.12 -9.92 -1.72
N ASN A 36 -5.80 -9.12 -2.75
CA ASN A 36 -5.60 -7.66 -2.64
C ASN A 36 -4.51 -7.22 -1.64
N GLY A 37 -3.60 -8.14 -1.26
CA GLY A 37 -2.63 -7.90 -0.19
C GLY A 37 -1.60 -6.82 -0.51
N ILE A 38 -1.24 -6.60 -1.78
CA ILE A 38 -0.34 -5.49 -2.17
C ILE A 38 -0.97 -4.14 -1.84
N TYR A 39 -2.26 -3.97 -2.15
CA TYR A 39 -3.00 -2.76 -1.79
C TYR A 39 -3.13 -2.60 -0.28
N LEU A 40 -3.53 -3.66 0.44
CA LEU A 40 -3.72 -3.61 1.89
C LEU A 40 -2.40 -3.29 2.61
N LEU A 41 -1.30 -3.96 2.25
CA LEU A 41 0.05 -3.63 2.74
C LEU A 41 0.48 -2.22 2.33
N GLY A 42 0.11 -1.76 1.14
CA GLY A 42 0.34 -0.39 0.68
C GLY A 42 -0.37 0.65 1.55
N LYS A 43 -1.62 0.39 1.95
CA LYS A 43 -2.35 1.26 2.91
C LYS A 43 -1.60 1.39 4.23
N HIS A 44 -0.93 0.32 4.67
CA HIS A 44 -0.12 0.36 5.88
C HIS A 44 1.08 1.31 5.77
N LEU A 45 1.61 1.59 4.58
CA LEU A 45 2.65 2.62 4.38
C LEU A 45 2.12 4.05 4.50
N LEU A 46 0.81 4.26 4.34
CA LEU A 46 0.19 5.59 4.42
C LEU A 46 -0.18 6.00 5.85
N ILE A 47 -0.16 5.06 6.80
CA ILE A 47 -0.52 5.32 8.19
C ILE A 47 0.65 6.01 8.90
N ARG A 48 0.50 7.30 9.25
CA ARG A 48 1.48 8.04 10.05
C ARG A 48 0.99 8.20 11.51
N SER A 49 1.90 8.08 12.46
CA SER A 49 1.59 8.20 13.90
C SER A 49 1.32 9.67 14.23
N ILE A 50 0.17 9.94 14.85
CA ILE A 50 -0.27 11.27 15.28
C ILE A 50 0.67 11.80 16.37
N GLY A 51 1.28 12.96 16.13
CA GLY A 51 1.69 13.88 17.18
C GLY A 51 0.54 14.86 17.44
N SER A 52 0.06 14.94 18.69
CA SER A 52 -0.79 16.05 19.17
C SER A 52 -0.22 17.38 18.66
N SER A 53 -0.95 18.30 18.02
CA SER A 53 -2.21 18.92 18.45
C SER A 53 -2.78 19.74 17.30
N GLY A 54 -4.10 19.91 17.24
CA GLY A 54 -4.73 20.96 16.43
C GLY A 54 -5.54 20.41 15.28
N GLU A 55 -6.85 20.54 15.41
CA GLU A 55 -7.85 20.20 14.41
C GLU A 55 -7.59 20.95 13.10
N THR A 56 -7.28 20.21 12.03
CA THR A 56 -7.75 20.59 10.71
C THR A 56 -8.23 19.33 10.02
N GLN A 57 -9.54 19.22 9.84
CA GLN A 57 -10.13 18.20 9.00
C GLN A 57 -9.73 18.52 7.57
N ILE A 58 -8.71 17.85 7.02
CA ILE A 58 -8.77 17.55 5.59
C ILE A 58 -9.98 16.64 5.46
N GLU A 59 -11.06 17.21 4.96
CA GLU A 59 -12.21 16.48 4.43
C GLU A 59 -11.68 15.62 3.28
N SER A 60 -11.13 14.46 3.63
CA SER A 60 -10.73 13.48 2.65
C SER A 60 -12.03 12.94 2.06
N THR A 61 -12.16 13.01 0.74
CA THR A 61 -13.22 12.34 -0.02
C THR A 61 -13.14 10.79 0.10
N PHE A 62 -12.44 10.26 1.11
CA PHE A 62 -11.96 8.88 1.19
C PHE A 62 -11.98 8.39 2.66
N PRO A 63 -13.12 7.83 3.13
CA PRO A 63 -13.31 7.45 4.54
C PRO A 63 -12.38 6.33 5.05
N ASP A 64 -11.70 5.59 4.15
CA ASP A 64 -10.89 4.41 4.51
C ASP A 64 -9.37 4.62 4.53
N ILE A 65 -8.90 5.85 4.29
CA ILE A 65 -7.48 6.22 4.35
C ILE A 65 -7.34 7.31 5.41
N ILE A 66 -6.88 6.92 6.59
CA ILE A 66 -6.44 7.86 7.61
C ILE A 66 -5.13 8.48 7.11
N VAL A 67 -5.22 9.53 6.29
CA VAL A 67 -4.10 10.44 6.05
C VAL A 67 -4.05 11.34 7.26
N THR A 68 -3.25 10.96 8.25
CA THR A 68 -2.98 11.81 9.41
C THR A 68 -1.88 12.79 9.03
N GLU A 69 -2.26 14.06 8.94
CA GLU A 69 -1.35 15.19 8.77
C GLU A 69 -0.23 15.12 9.81
N VAL A 70 1.00 15.33 9.35
CA VAL A 70 2.17 15.49 10.21
C VAL A 70 2.43 16.99 10.29
N ASP A 71 2.20 17.57 11.47
CA ASP A 71 2.67 18.91 11.75
C ASP A 71 4.20 18.89 11.77
N ARG A 72 4.82 19.57 10.80
CA ARG A 72 6.26 19.65 10.62
C ARG A 72 6.81 20.72 11.57
N SER A 73 6.66 20.54 12.88
CA SER A 73 7.29 21.39 13.88
C SER A 73 8.52 20.67 14.46
N GLU A 74 9.69 21.21 14.11
CA GLU A 74 11.00 20.76 14.59
C GLU A 74 11.11 20.83 16.12
N HIS A 75 12.02 20.01 16.65
CA HIS A 75 12.49 19.94 18.03
C HIS A 75 11.59 19.24 19.07
N THR A 76 11.87 17.94 19.28
CA THR A 76 12.23 17.48 20.63
C THR A 76 13.00 16.15 20.53
N LEU A 77 14.32 16.23 20.73
CA LEU A 77 15.11 15.09 21.17
C LEU A 77 14.53 14.56 22.50
N SER A 78 14.76 13.26 22.75
CA SER A 78 14.53 12.55 24.03
C SER A 78 13.07 12.23 24.41
N SER A 79 12.51 11.23 23.74
CA SER A 79 11.66 10.15 24.31
C SER A 79 10.94 9.46 23.15
N GLU A 80 11.47 8.33 22.68
CA GLU A 80 10.84 7.56 21.60
C GLU A 80 9.45 7.08 22.06
N LYS A 81 8.40 7.78 21.60
CA LYS A 81 7.02 7.39 21.90
C LYS A 81 6.75 6.02 21.24
N PRO A 82 6.11 5.07 21.94
CA PRO A 82 5.92 3.69 21.47
C PRO A 82 5.18 3.59 20.11
N ALA A 83 4.43 4.61 19.72
CA ALA A 83 3.76 4.67 18.43
C ALA A 83 4.72 4.85 17.23
N VAL A 84 5.84 5.57 17.42
CA VAL A 84 6.85 5.77 16.36
C VAL A 84 7.60 4.47 16.09
N GLN A 85 7.98 3.75 17.16
CA GLN A 85 8.63 2.44 17.06
C GLN A 85 7.70 1.41 16.39
N LEU A 86 6.42 1.36 16.77
CA LEU A 86 5.45 0.44 16.15
C LEU A 86 5.25 0.72 14.66
N ASN A 87 5.27 1.98 14.23
CA ASN A 87 5.20 2.33 12.82
C ASN A 87 6.46 1.92 12.04
N ALA A 88 7.63 2.12 12.63
CA ALA A 88 8.90 1.69 12.02
C ALA A 88 8.91 0.18 11.80
N VAL A 89 8.49 -0.59 12.81
CA VAL A 89 8.34 -2.05 12.70
C VAL A 89 7.32 -2.41 11.63
N GLN A 90 6.17 -1.74 11.57
CA GLN A 90 5.16 -1.98 10.53
C GLN A 90 5.74 -1.76 9.12
N PHE A 91 6.41 -0.63 8.87
CA PHE A 91 7.02 -0.32 7.57
C PHE A 91 8.09 -1.33 7.20
N LEU A 92 8.95 -1.71 8.15
CA LEU A 92 9.96 -2.75 7.98
C LEU A 92 9.34 -4.06 7.48
N GLN A 93 8.26 -4.54 8.13
CA GLN A 93 7.60 -5.78 7.72
C GLN A 93 6.92 -5.67 6.35
N VAL A 94 6.32 -4.52 6.04
CA VAL A 94 5.74 -4.27 4.71
C VAL A 94 6.82 -4.32 3.62
N PHE A 95 7.97 -3.66 3.82
CA PHE A 95 9.04 -3.68 2.84
C PHE A 95 9.65 -5.07 2.66
N ARG A 96 9.87 -5.82 3.73
CA ARG A 96 10.31 -7.22 3.65
C ARG A 96 9.34 -8.07 2.83
N THR A 97 8.05 -7.90 3.08
CA THR A 97 6.99 -8.58 2.32
C THR A 97 7.05 -8.17 0.84
N PHE A 98 7.06 -6.87 0.53
CA PHE A 98 7.16 -6.38 -0.85
C PHE A 98 8.41 -6.87 -1.56
N ARG A 99 9.55 -6.93 -0.87
CA ARG A 99 10.79 -7.44 -1.47
C ARG A 99 10.68 -8.91 -1.88
N ARG A 100 10.03 -9.74 -1.07
CA ARG A 100 9.76 -11.15 -1.37
C ARG A 100 8.78 -11.26 -2.54
N LEU A 101 7.67 -10.51 -2.49
CA LEU A 101 6.68 -10.46 -3.57
C LEU A 101 7.26 -9.97 -4.90
N ALA A 102 8.26 -9.09 -4.87
CA ALA A 102 8.93 -8.56 -6.06
C ALA A 102 9.71 -9.60 -6.87
N GLN A 103 10.05 -10.76 -6.28
CA GLN A 103 10.65 -11.86 -7.02
C GLN A 103 9.66 -12.52 -7.99
N LEU A 104 8.35 -12.39 -7.74
CA LEU A 104 7.31 -12.92 -8.60
C LEU A 104 7.02 -11.90 -9.71
N GLU A 105 7.48 -12.19 -10.94
CA GLU A 105 7.52 -11.24 -12.07
C GLU A 105 6.18 -10.57 -12.41
N ARG A 106 5.05 -11.27 -12.21
CA ARG A 106 3.71 -10.72 -12.46
C ARG A 106 3.32 -9.60 -11.48
N HIS A 107 3.93 -9.55 -10.29
CA HIS A 107 3.61 -8.62 -9.20
C HIS A 107 4.51 -7.38 -9.19
N ARG A 108 5.62 -7.43 -9.94
CA ARG A 108 6.53 -6.29 -10.10
C ARG A 108 5.85 -5.08 -10.75
N ARG A 109 4.81 -5.30 -11.57
CA ARG A 109 4.02 -4.20 -12.16
C ARG A 109 3.24 -3.42 -11.09
N MET A 110 2.62 -4.13 -10.14
CA MET A 110 1.88 -3.49 -9.05
C MET A 110 2.83 -2.75 -8.10
N LEU A 111 3.99 -3.32 -7.78
CA LEU A 111 4.99 -2.61 -6.98
C LEU A 111 5.58 -1.39 -7.70
N LYS A 112 5.71 -1.45 -9.04
CA LYS A 112 6.10 -0.30 -9.87
C LYS A 112 5.06 0.81 -9.88
N SER A 113 3.77 0.48 -9.84
CA SER A 113 2.73 1.49 -9.71
C SER A 113 2.63 2.04 -8.29
N LEU A 114 2.89 1.20 -7.28
CA LEU A 114 2.71 1.53 -5.86
C LEU A 114 3.79 2.48 -5.33
N LEU A 115 5.07 2.14 -5.54
CA LEU A 115 6.19 2.81 -4.89
C LEU A 115 6.82 3.90 -5.79
N PRO A 116 7.28 5.03 -5.21
CA PRO A 116 8.15 5.96 -5.93
C PRO A 116 9.36 5.22 -6.51
N ALA A 117 9.81 5.62 -7.70
CA ALA A 117 10.85 4.90 -8.45
C ALA A 117 12.15 4.75 -7.66
N THR A 118 12.49 5.77 -6.88
CA THR A 118 13.65 5.80 -6.01
C THR A 118 13.51 4.76 -4.88
N LEU A 119 12.32 4.58 -4.29
CA LEU A 119 12.05 3.59 -3.23
C LEU A 119 12.14 2.19 -3.77
N LEU A 120 11.52 2.00 -4.93
CA LEU A 120 11.52 0.73 -5.61
C LEU A 120 12.94 0.30 -5.96
N ALA A 121 13.81 1.20 -6.42
CA ALA A 121 15.19 0.89 -6.74
C ALA A 121 15.96 0.38 -5.51
N GLU A 122 15.88 1.11 -4.40
CA GLU A 122 16.50 0.70 -3.12
C GLU A 122 15.95 -0.65 -2.64
N LEU A 123 14.62 -0.82 -2.64
CA LEU A 123 13.97 -2.08 -2.27
C LEU A 123 14.49 -3.24 -3.11
N LEU A 124 14.49 -3.11 -4.44
CA LEU A 124 14.92 -4.17 -5.35
C LEU A 124 16.42 -4.48 -5.24
N GLY A 125 17.23 -3.51 -4.81
CA GLY A 125 18.66 -3.70 -4.53
C GLY A 125 18.94 -4.58 -3.31
N LEU A 126 17.96 -4.74 -2.40
CA LEU A 126 18.10 -5.61 -1.22
C LEU A 126 18.04 -7.09 -1.60
N ASN A 127 18.52 -7.97 -0.71
CA ASN A 127 18.26 -9.40 -0.82
C ASN A 127 16.94 -9.75 -0.09
N ALA A 128 16.07 -10.55 -0.71
CA ALA A 128 14.75 -10.88 -0.16
C ALA A 128 14.78 -11.82 1.06
N PHE A 129 15.87 -12.57 1.20
CA PHE A 129 16.03 -13.58 2.24
C PHE A 129 16.93 -13.10 3.39
N THR A 130 17.56 -11.94 3.24
CA THR A 130 18.33 -11.34 4.33
C THR A 130 17.40 -10.63 5.29
N GLU A 131 17.54 -10.94 6.58
CA GLU A 131 16.86 -10.22 7.66
C GLU A 131 17.57 -8.90 8.02
N ASP A 132 18.53 -8.47 7.20
CA ASP A 132 19.42 -7.32 7.43
C ASP A 132 18.66 -6.04 7.78
N GLU A 133 18.60 -5.77 9.08
CA GLU A 133 17.83 -4.69 9.67
C GLU A 133 18.33 -3.31 9.22
N VAL A 134 19.64 -3.17 8.99
CA VAL A 134 20.27 -1.89 8.60
C VAL A 134 19.80 -1.43 7.23
N ASN A 135 19.72 -2.37 6.27
CA ASN A 135 19.33 -2.07 4.90
C ASN A 135 17.85 -1.68 4.79
N TYR A 136 16.97 -2.36 5.53
CA TYR A 136 15.56 -1.99 5.56
C TYR A 136 15.31 -0.73 6.42
N GLN A 137 16.13 -0.46 7.44
CA GLN A 137 16.01 0.76 8.24
C GLN A 137 16.14 2.02 7.37
N ARG A 138 17.02 2.01 6.35
CA ARG A 138 17.12 3.11 5.39
C ARG A 138 15.80 3.39 4.66
N LEU A 139 15.04 2.34 4.30
CA LEU A 139 13.72 2.50 3.68
C LEU A 139 12.70 3.10 4.66
N VAL A 140 12.77 2.70 5.93
CA VAL A 140 11.91 3.23 7.01
C VAL A 140 12.21 4.70 7.30
N ASP A 141 13.49 5.07 7.37
CA ASP A 141 13.92 6.46 7.55
C ASP A 141 13.41 7.33 6.40
N TRP A 142 13.47 6.78 5.18
CA TRP A 142 13.02 7.50 4.00
C TRP A 142 11.51 7.68 3.93
N MET A 143 10.72 6.71 4.42
CA MET A 143 9.28 6.88 4.62
C MET A 143 8.94 8.06 5.53
N SER A 144 9.80 8.31 6.52
CA SER A 144 9.68 9.44 7.45
C SER A 144 10.05 10.78 6.81
N CYS A 145 10.83 10.77 5.73
CA CYS A 145 11.32 11.96 5.02
C CYS A 145 10.70 12.15 3.61
N LEU A 146 9.62 11.44 3.26
CA LEU A 146 8.99 11.56 1.95
C LEU A 146 8.53 13.00 1.66
N SER A 147 8.80 13.45 0.44
CA SER A 147 8.26 14.71 -0.09
C SER A 147 6.74 14.63 -0.28
N GLU A 148 6.06 15.78 -0.30
CA GLU A 148 4.61 15.84 -0.62
C GLU A 148 4.30 15.23 -1.99
N GLU A 149 5.20 15.41 -2.96
CA GLU A 149 5.06 14.83 -4.29
C GLU A 149 5.14 13.30 -4.25
N ASP A 150 6.14 12.75 -3.56
CA ASP A 150 6.31 11.30 -3.43
C ASP A 150 5.23 10.67 -2.57
N GLN A 151 4.73 11.37 -1.55
CA GLN A 151 3.58 10.97 -0.77
C GLN A 151 2.31 10.91 -1.64
N SER A 152 2.09 11.90 -2.49
CA SER A 152 0.98 11.91 -3.46
C SER A 152 1.12 10.79 -4.50
N ARG A 153 2.34 10.51 -4.96
CA ARG A 153 2.62 9.39 -5.87
C ARG A 153 2.34 8.05 -5.20
N LEU A 154 2.81 7.84 -3.97
CA LEU A 154 2.54 6.64 -3.18
C LEU A 154 1.03 6.44 -2.98
N LEU A 155 0.29 7.49 -2.62
CA LEU A 155 -1.16 7.43 -2.46
C LEU A 155 -1.86 6.98 -3.76
N ARG A 156 -1.51 7.59 -4.90
CA ARG A 156 -2.06 7.19 -6.22
C ARG A 156 -1.68 5.75 -6.55
N GLY A 157 -0.45 5.37 -6.26
CA GLY A 157 0.07 4.04 -6.50
C GLY A 157 -0.65 2.96 -5.71
N VAL A 158 -0.87 3.19 -4.41
CA VAL A 158 -1.65 2.30 -3.53
C VAL A 158 -3.05 2.11 -4.11
N ARG A 159 -3.73 3.20 -4.51
CA ARG A 159 -5.08 3.11 -5.11
C ARG A 159 -5.09 2.29 -6.40
N ALA A 160 -4.09 2.47 -7.26
CA ALA A 160 -3.99 1.72 -8.53
C ALA A 160 -3.79 0.21 -8.31
N CYS A 161 -3.37 -0.20 -7.11
CA CYS A 161 -3.22 -1.60 -6.75
C CYS A 161 -4.49 -2.25 -6.17
N ASP A 162 -5.54 -1.48 -5.90
CA ASP A 162 -6.77 -2.00 -5.32
C ASP A 162 -7.53 -2.88 -6.33
N LEU A 163 -7.57 -4.18 -6.06
CA LEU A 163 -8.28 -5.16 -6.89
C LEU A 163 -9.80 -5.11 -6.71
N ASP A 164 -10.26 -4.52 -5.61
CA ASP A 164 -11.67 -4.48 -5.21
C ASP A 164 -12.36 -3.15 -5.52
N GLN A 165 -11.71 -2.27 -6.30
CA GLN A 165 -12.28 -0.97 -6.63
C GLN A 165 -13.74 -1.08 -7.10
N PRO A 166 -14.63 -0.22 -6.57
CA PRO A 166 -16.01 -0.20 -7.01
C PRO A 166 -16.06 0.15 -8.50
N PRO A 167 -16.96 -0.46 -9.28
CA PRO A 167 -17.10 -0.12 -10.69
C PRO A 167 -17.52 1.34 -10.85
N VAL A 168 -16.88 2.04 -11.78
CA VAL A 168 -17.28 3.38 -12.24
C VAL A 168 -18.67 3.32 -12.85
N GLN A 169 -18.95 2.27 -13.60
CA GLN A 169 -20.24 2.06 -14.25
C GLN A 169 -20.48 0.57 -14.48
N TRP A 170 -21.76 0.19 -14.55
CA TRP A 170 -22.18 -1.13 -14.99
C TRP A 170 -22.65 -1.10 -16.43
N ILE A 171 -22.14 -2.02 -17.24
CA ILE A 171 -22.64 -2.32 -18.58
C ILE A 171 -23.16 -3.75 -18.57
N ARG A 172 -24.47 -3.91 -18.38
CA ARG A 172 -25.13 -5.21 -18.16
C ARG A 172 -24.48 -5.96 -16.98
N GLU A 173 -23.90 -7.12 -17.24
CA GLU A 173 -23.21 -8.01 -16.28
C GLU A 173 -21.70 -7.68 -16.10
N TYR A 174 -21.24 -6.59 -16.71
CA TYR A 174 -19.85 -6.15 -16.63
C TYR A 174 -19.72 -4.90 -15.75
N ALA A 175 -18.92 -5.02 -14.71
CA ALA A 175 -18.49 -3.94 -13.85
C ALA A 175 -17.26 -3.26 -14.48
N VAL A 176 -17.45 -2.04 -15.03
CA VAL A 176 -16.41 -1.22 -15.68
C VAL A 176 -15.65 -0.44 -14.61
N SER A 177 -14.31 -0.50 -14.60
CA SER A 177 -13.49 0.09 -13.53
C SER A 177 -12.49 1.15 -13.99
N GLU A 178 -11.84 1.00 -15.15
CA GLU A 178 -10.73 1.88 -15.54
C GLU A 178 -10.76 2.17 -17.05
N LEU A 179 -10.51 3.42 -17.45
CA LEU A 179 -10.28 3.77 -18.85
C LEU A 179 -8.86 3.37 -19.26
N LEU A 180 -8.72 2.40 -20.15
CA LEU A 180 -7.44 1.89 -20.65
C LEU A 180 -6.90 2.71 -21.83
N GLY A 181 -7.77 3.37 -22.59
CA GLY A 181 -7.35 4.21 -23.71
C GLY A 181 -8.50 4.89 -24.44
N THR A 182 -8.19 6.01 -25.08
CA THR A 182 -9.09 6.76 -25.97
C THR A 182 -8.50 6.79 -27.38
N GLY A 183 -9.35 6.73 -28.40
CA GLY A 183 -8.92 6.84 -29.78
C GLY A 183 -10.05 7.24 -30.72
N ALA A 184 -9.73 7.36 -32.02
CA ALA A 184 -10.70 7.74 -33.06
C ALA A 184 -11.90 6.77 -33.17
N PHE A 185 -11.77 5.56 -32.62
CA PHE A 185 -12.79 4.53 -32.64
C PHE A 185 -13.48 4.32 -31.29
N GLY A 186 -13.39 5.29 -30.37
CA GLY A 186 -14.06 5.23 -29.07
C GLY A 186 -13.11 5.03 -27.90
N GLN A 187 -13.68 4.60 -26.78
CA GLN A 187 -13.01 4.43 -25.51
C GLN A 187 -12.91 2.95 -25.16
N VAL A 188 -11.76 2.54 -24.63
CA VAL A 188 -11.53 1.15 -24.17
C VAL A 188 -11.42 1.16 -22.66
N TYR A 189 -12.24 0.36 -22.01
CA TYR A 189 -12.28 0.25 -20.56
C TYR A 189 -11.93 -1.16 -20.09
N LYS A 190 -11.33 -1.24 -18.90
CA LYS A 190 -11.18 -2.45 -18.13
C LYS A 190 -12.52 -2.76 -17.47
N ALA A 191 -12.98 -3.99 -17.63
CA ALA A 191 -14.20 -4.45 -16.97
C ALA A 191 -14.00 -5.85 -16.38
N ARG A 192 -14.73 -6.17 -15.31
CA ARG A 192 -14.81 -7.51 -14.74
C ARG A 192 -16.23 -8.05 -14.93
N LYS A 193 -16.35 -9.32 -15.31
CA LYS A 193 -17.63 -10.01 -15.33
C LYS A 193 -17.86 -10.66 -13.97
N GLU A 194 -19.03 -10.46 -13.39
CA GLU A 194 -19.40 -11.14 -12.16
C GLU A 194 -19.70 -12.62 -12.48
N THR A 195 -18.79 -13.51 -12.11
CA THR A 195 -18.96 -14.96 -12.31
C THR A 195 -19.24 -15.64 -10.98
N LYS A 196 -20.08 -16.69 -11.01
CA LYS A 196 -20.37 -17.51 -9.82
C LYS A 196 -19.15 -18.29 -9.30
N SER A 197 -18.04 -18.29 -10.03
CA SER A 197 -16.85 -19.11 -9.77
C SER A 197 -15.74 -18.41 -8.96
N GLY A 198 -16.00 -17.22 -8.39
CA GLY A 198 -15.10 -16.55 -7.45
C GLY A 198 -13.79 -16.00 -8.03
N GLN A 199 -13.40 -16.38 -9.24
CA GLN A 199 -12.25 -15.80 -9.94
C GLN A 199 -12.70 -14.67 -10.88
N PRO A 200 -12.29 -13.41 -10.62
CA PRO A 200 -12.67 -12.28 -11.45
C PRO A 200 -11.93 -12.36 -12.80
N GLN A 201 -12.68 -12.62 -13.87
CA GLN A 201 -12.14 -12.56 -15.23
C GLN A 201 -12.18 -11.10 -15.71
N VAL A 202 -11.02 -10.60 -16.14
CA VAL A 202 -10.85 -9.22 -16.60
C VAL A 202 -10.95 -9.16 -18.13
N TYR A 203 -11.69 -8.18 -18.63
CA TYR A 203 -11.96 -7.93 -20.03
C TYR A 203 -11.61 -6.50 -20.41
N ALA A 204 -11.35 -6.27 -21.70
CA ALA A 204 -11.34 -4.95 -22.30
C ALA A 204 -12.64 -4.76 -23.08
N ILE A 205 -13.48 -3.81 -22.66
CA ILE A 205 -14.72 -3.43 -23.35
C ILE A 205 -14.45 -2.17 -24.15
N LYS A 206 -14.89 -2.18 -25.41
CA LYS A 206 -14.82 -1.02 -26.29
C LYS A 206 -16.24 -0.48 -26.47
N GLU A 207 -16.40 0.82 -26.23
CA GLU A 207 -17.59 1.59 -26.65
C GLU A 207 -17.54 1.92 -28.15
#